data_AF-K1WKM4-F1
#
_entry.id   AF-K1WKM4-F1
#
_cell.length_a   1.000
_cell.length_b   1.000
_cell.length_c   1.000
_cell.angle_alpha   90.00
_cell.angle_beta   90.00
_cell.angle_gamma   90.00
#
_symmetry.space_group_name_H-M   'P 1'
#
loop_
_entity.id
_entity.type
_entity.pdbx_description
1 polymer ?
#
loop_
_entity_poly.entity_id
_entity_poly.type
_entity_poly.pdbx_seq_one_letter_code
_entity_poly.pdbx_strand_id
1 'polypeptide(L)'
;MYSGVGGGSAEDEQARMMARNMQKMMESCPGKTAVSGVMGFALGGAFGLFMASMQYDTPLHTSSSAEAIKSLPLRQQLKAGLRDMGARSYASARNFGKVGAIFAGTECCIEGFRAKNDLMNGVWAGCITGGALAAPAGPQAAALGCAGFAAFSAAIDAYMRRPSELD
;
A
#
# COMPACT_ATOMS: atom_id res chain seq x y z
N MET A 1 31.41 -23.32 -17.33
CA MET A 1 32.67 -22.57 -17.44
C MET A 1 32.34 -21.14 -17.86
N TYR A 2 32.34 -20.20 -16.92
CA TYR A 2 32.51 -18.78 -17.22
C TYR A 2 33.80 -18.37 -16.50
N SER A 3 34.89 -18.31 -17.25
CA SER A 3 36.20 -17.84 -16.80
C SER A 3 36.30 -16.33 -17.03
N GLY A 4 36.79 -15.61 -16.01
CA GLY A 4 37.69 -14.47 -16.18
C GLY A 4 37.08 -13.09 -16.47
N VAL A 5 36.79 -12.34 -15.40
CA VAL A 5 36.99 -10.87 -15.26
C VAL A 5 37.39 -10.70 -13.79
N GLY A 6 38.62 -10.33 -13.41
CA GLY A 6 39.36 -9.17 -13.87
C GLY A 6 39.01 -7.98 -12.96
N GLY A 7 39.60 -7.92 -11.75
CA GLY A 7 39.67 -6.73 -10.89
C GLY A 7 38.37 -5.94 -10.65
N GLY A 8 37.56 -6.36 -9.68
CA GLY A 8 36.57 -5.50 -9.04
C GLY A 8 37.15 -4.95 -7.74
N SER A 9 37.21 -3.63 -7.61
CA SER A 9 37.74 -2.90 -6.46
C SER A 9 37.04 -3.30 -5.15
N ALA A 10 37.67 -3.01 -4.02
CA ALA A 10 37.04 -3.12 -2.69
C ALA A 10 35.65 -2.42 -2.63
N GLU A 11 35.39 -1.46 -3.52
CA GLU A 11 34.09 -0.80 -3.72
C GLU A 11 33.00 -1.74 -4.28
N ASP A 12 33.30 -2.71 -5.14
CA ASP A 12 32.32 -3.70 -5.64
C ASP A 12 31.98 -4.74 -4.57
N GLU A 13 32.96 -5.14 -3.77
CA GLU A 13 32.74 -6.03 -2.63
C GLU A 13 31.97 -5.32 -1.51
N GLN A 14 32.27 -4.03 -1.28
CA GLN A 14 31.52 -3.16 -0.37
C GLN A 14 30.11 -2.88 -0.90
N ALA A 15 29.92 -2.66 -2.20
CA ALA A 15 28.61 -2.51 -2.82
C ALA A 15 27.79 -3.81 -2.76
N ARG A 16 28.42 -4.98 -2.95
CA ARG A 16 27.76 -6.29 -2.78
C ARG A 16 27.47 -6.61 -1.32
N MET A 17 28.35 -6.26 -0.38
CA MET A 17 28.07 -6.38 1.06
C MET A 17 26.95 -5.43 1.48
N MET A 18 26.94 -4.20 0.97
CA MET A 18 25.89 -3.21 1.20
C MET A 18 24.57 -3.68 0.59
N ALA A 19 24.58 -4.25 -0.62
CA ALA A 19 23.40 -4.82 -1.27
C ALA A 19 22.87 -6.03 -0.50
N ARG A 20 23.74 -6.94 -0.02
CA ARG A 20 23.33 -8.09 0.81
C ARG A 20 22.76 -7.65 2.15
N ASN A 21 23.38 -6.65 2.80
CA ASN A 21 22.84 -6.09 4.04
C ASN A 21 21.52 -5.38 3.79
N MET A 22 21.37 -4.68 2.66
CA MET A 22 20.13 -4.03 2.27
C MET A 22 19.03 -5.04 1.90
N GLN A 23 19.37 -6.16 1.25
CA GLN A 23 18.46 -7.28 0.99
C GLN A 23 18.01 -7.92 2.30
N LYS A 24 18.92 -8.21 3.23
CA LYS A 24 18.57 -8.72 4.57
C LYS A 24 17.64 -7.76 5.33
N MET A 25 17.85 -6.46 5.19
CA MET A 25 16.95 -5.45 5.77
C MET A 25 15.59 -5.44 5.07
N MET A 26 15.54 -5.53 3.74
CA MET A 26 14.30 -5.58 2.96
C MET A 26 13.52 -6.90 3.12
N GLU A 27 14.19 -8.00 3.44
CA GLU A 27 13.56 -9.30 3.73
C GLU A 27 13.07 -9.41 5.17
N SER A 28 13.53 -8.53 6.06
CA SER A 28 13.04 -8.49 7.45
C SER A 28 11.57 -8.05 7.51
N CYS A 29 10.79 -8.58 8.46
CA CYS A 29 9.39 -8.17 8.63
C CYS A 29 9.20 -6.67 8.85
N PRO A 30 10.05 -5.98 9.65
CA PRO A 30 9.99 -4.52 9.76
C PRO A 30 10.29 -3.82 8.43
N GLY A 31 11.25 -4.33 7.66
CA GLY A 31 11.60 -3.81 6.34
C GLY A 31 10.48 -3.98 5.32
N LYS A 32 9.94 -5.20 5.15
CA LYS A 32 8.78 -5.47 4.28
C LYS A 32 7.61 -4.57 4.63
N THR A 33 7.29 -4.45 5.92
CA THR A 33 6.19 -3.61 6.43
C THR A 33 6.40 -2.12 6.13
N ALA A 34 7.62 -1.61 6.33
CA ALA A 34 7.94 -0.21 6.06
C ALA A 34 7.86 0.10 4.56
N VAL A 35 8.44 -0.76 3.73
CA VAL A 35 8.43 -0.58 2.27
C VAL A 35 7.00 -0.66 1.72
N SER A 36 6.21 -1.66 2.15
CA SER A 36 4.81 -1.79 1.71
C SER A 36 3.95 -0.62 2.21
N GLY A 37 4.19 -0.15 3.44
CA GLY A 37 3.50 1.00 4.01
C GLY A 37 3.80 2.29 3.23
N VAL A 38 5.06 2.54 2.88
CA VAL A 38 5.46 3.70 2.07
C VAL A 38 4.89 3.59 0.65
N MET A 39 4.95 2.42 0.03
CA MET A 39 4.40 2.21 -1.31
C MET A 39 2.88 2.41 -1.32
N GLY A 40 2.18 1.87 -0.32
CA GLY A 40 0.75 2.08 -0.13
C GLY A 40 0.41 3.55 0.13
N PHE A 41 1.21 4.26 0.93
CA PHE A 41 1.03 5.68 1.17
C PHE A 41 1.17 6.51 -0.11
N ALA A 42 2.20 6.24 -0.91
CA ALA A 42 2.42 6.93 -2.19
C ALA A 42 1.26 6.70 -3.17
N LEU A 43 0.86 5.43 -3.36
CA LEU A 43 -0.27 5.07 -4.22
C LEU A 43 -1.58 5.68 -3.73
N GLY A 44 -1.85 5.64 -2.43
CA GLY A 44 -3.05 6.23 -1.83
C GLY A 44 -3.08 7.75 -1.92
N GLY A 45 -1.92 8.42 -1.85
CA GLY A 45 -1.80 9.86 -2.04
C GLY A 45 -2.12 10.28 -3.47
N ALA A 46 -1.56 9.58 -4.46
CA ALA A 46 -1.85 9.80 -5.86
C ALA A 46 -3.34 9.56 -6.18
N PHE A 47 -3.87 8.42 -5.72
CA PHE A 47 -5.28 8.08 -5.89
C PHE A 47 -6.21 9.10 -5.21
N GLY A 48 -5.85 9.55 -3.99
CA GLY A 48 -6.65 10.52 -3.25
C GLY A 48 -6.63 11.92 -3.86
N LEU A 49 -5.49 12.32 -4.44
CA LEU A 49 -5.40 13.59 -5.17
C LEU A 49 -6.22 13.55 -6.46
N PHE A 50 -6.17 12.43 -7.19
CA PHE A 50 -6.98 12.20 -8.39
C PHE A 50 -8.49 12.20 -8.09
N MET A 51 -8.90 11.51 -7.03
CA MET A 51 -10.31 11.52 -6.60
C MET A 51 -10.75 12.92 -6.16
N ALA A 52 -9.89 13.66 -5.46
CA ALA A 52 -10.18 15.04 -5.09
C ALA A 52 -10.30 15.95 -6.32
N SER A 53 -9.47 15.79 -7.36
CA SER A 53 -9.58 16.59 -8.57
C SER A 53 -10.87 16.33 -9.34
N MET A 54 -11.32 15.07 -9.44
CA MET A 54 -12.59 14.74 -10.11
C MET A 54 -13.80 15.35 -9.38
N GLN A 55 -13.76 15.41 -8.05
CA GLN A 55 -14.82 16.02 -7.24
C GLN A 55 -14.87 17.55 -7.37
N TYR A 56 -13.76 18.21 -7.70
CA TYR A 56 -13.72 19.64 -7.98
C TYR A 56 -14.23 20.00 -9.39
N ASP A 57 -14.17 19.07 -10.35
CA ASP A 57 -14.62 19.29 -11.74
C ASP A 57 -16.15 19.15 -11.91
N THR A 58 -16.84 18.49 -10.98
CA THR A 58 -18.30 18.19 -11.12
C THR A 58 -19.16 19.09 -10.21
N PRO A 59 -19.80 20.16 -10.72
CA PRO A 59 -20.53 21.14 -9.90
C PRO A 59 -21.87 20.64 -9.32
N LEU A 60 -22.27 19.38 -9.57
CA LEU A 60 -23.56 18.83 -9.13
C LEU A 60 -23.48 18.02 -7.81
N HIS A 61 -22.28 17.69 -7.33
CA HIS A 61 -22.03 17.03 -6.05
C HIS A 61 -21.07 17.89 -5.22
N THR A 62 -21.40 19.16 -5.03
CA THR A 62 -20.68 20.00 -4.08
C THR A 62 -20.93 19.44 -2.67
N SER A 63 -19.94 18.73 -2.13
CA SER A 63 -19.84 18.59 -0.68
C SER A 63 -19.95 19.98 -0.07
N SER A 64 -20.65 20.16 1.04
CA SER A 64 -20.89 21.46 1.72
C SER A 64 -19.63 22.35 1.83
N SER A 65 -18.44 21.74 1.89
CA SER A 65 -17.14 22.39 1.85
C SER A 65 -16.81 23.13 0.54
N ALA A 66 -17.23 22.62 -0.62
CA ALA A 66 -16.97 23.21 -1.94
C ALA A 66 -17.85 24.45 -2.20
N GLU A 67 -19.09 24.43 -1.71
CA GLU A 67 -20.01 25.57 -1.75
C GLU A 67 -19.46 26.75 -0.92
N ALA A 68 -18.93 26.44 0.27
CA ALA A 68 -18.31 27.44 1.14
C ALA A 68 -17.08 28.08 0.49
N ILE A 69 -16.26 27.31 -0.25
CA ILE A 69 -15.04 27.79 -0.90
C ILE A 69 -15.35 28.72 -2.08
N LYS A 70 -16.41 28.46 -2.86
CA LYS A 70 -16.78 29.29 -4.03
C LYS A 70 -17.10 30.75 -3.69
N SER A 71 -17.51 31.03 -2.45
CA SER A 71 -17.94 32.37 -2.00
C SER A 71 -16.80 33.31 -1.58
N LEU A 72 -15.55 32.82 -1.50
CA LEU A 72 -14.38 33.60 -1.05
C LEU A 72 -13.62 34.26 -2.23
N PRO A 73 -12.74 35.25 -2.00
CA PRO A 73 -11.87 35.78 -3.05
C PRO A 73 -10.96 34.70 -3.65
N LEU A 74 -10.66 34.76 -4.96
CA LEU A 74 -9.95 33.71 -5.73
C LEU A 74 -8.68 33.17 -5.07
N ARG A 75 -7.88 34.03 -4.41
CA ARG A 75 -6.67 33.61 -3.68
C ARG A 75 -6.98 32.71 -2.49
N GLN A 76 -8.09 32.97 -1.81
CA GLN A 76 -8.54 32.22 -0.64
C GLN A 76 -9.32 30.97 -1.05
N GLN A 77 -9.99 30.99 -2.22
CA GLN A 77 -10.56 29.79 -2.83
C GLN A 77 -9.46 28.79 -3.20
N LEU A 78 -8.41 29.24 -3.89
CA LEU A 78 -7.26 28.40 -4.25
C LEU A 78 -6.55 27.85 -3.01
N LYS A 79 -6.32 28.69 -2.00
CA LYS A 79 -5.68 28.25 -0.75
C LYS A 79 -6.54 27.23 0.02
N ALA A 80 -7.85 27.46 0.11
CA ALA A 80 -8.76 26.55 0.78
C ALA A 80 -8.94 25.24 -0.01
N GLY A 81 -9.04 25.32 -1.33
CA GLY A 81 -9.16 24.18 -2.23
C GLY A 81 -7.93 23.29 -2.18
N LEU A 82 -6.72 23.86 -2.30
CA LEU A 82 -5.48 23.10 -2.16
C LEU A 82 -5.33 22.46 -0.76
N ARG A 83 -5.81 23.14 0.29
CA ARG A 83 -5.81 22.60 1.65
C ARG A 83 -6.78 21.42 1.79
N ASP A 84 -7.97 21.51 1.22
CA ASP A 84 -8.97 20.43 1.23
C ASP A 84 -8.53 19.24 0.38
N MET A 85 -8.05 19.47 -0.84
CA MET A 85 -7.48 18.44 -1.71
C MET A 85 -6.30 17.72 -1.04
N GLY A 86 -5.40 18.49 -0.41
CA GLY A 86 -4.27 17.95 0.34
C GLY A 86 -4.70 17.12 1.55
N ALA A 87 -5.69 17.59 2.31
CA ALA A 87 -6.22 16.84 3.46
C ALA A 87 -6.87 15.51 3.04
N ARG A 88 -7.64 15.51 1.95
CA ARG A 88 -8.28 14.31 1.39
C ARG A 88 -7.24 13.32 0.85
N SER A 89 -6.25 13.82 0.08
CA SER A 89 -5.14 13.02 -0.42
C SER A 89 -4.35 12.39 0.73
N TYR A 90 -4.04 13.16 1.78
CA TYR A 90 -3.33 12.66 2.96
C TYR A 90 -4.14 11.61 3.74
N ALA A 91 -5.45 11.80 3.90
CA ALA A 91 -6.32 10.81 4.54
C ALA A 91 -6.33 9.49 3.75
N SER A 92 -6.42 9.57 2.41
CA SER A 92 -6.32 8.40 1.53
C SER A 92 -4.96 7.72 1.67
N ALA A 93 -3.86 8.47 1.54
CA ALA A 93 -2.49 7.97 1.71
C ALA A 93 -2.30 7.23 3.04
N ARG A 94 -2.79 7.80 4.16
CA ARG A 94 -2.72 7.16 5.48
C ARG A 94 -3.49 5.84 5.53
N ASN A 95 -4.66 5.75 4.87
CA ASN A 95 -5.46 4.53 4.86
C ASN A 95 -4.79 3.43 4.02
N PHE A 96 -4.33 3.73 2.81
CA PHE A 96 -3.61 2.76 1.97
C PHE A 96 -2.27 2.34 2.57
N GLY A 97 -1.54 3.28 3.20
CA GLY A 97 -0.32 2.94 3.93
C GLY A 97 -0.58 2.00 5.10
N LYS A 98 -1.67 2.20 5.86
CA LYS A 98 -2.07 1.26 6.92
C LYS A 98 -2.40 -0.13 6.38
N VAL A 99 -3.18 -0.19 5.29
CA VAL A 99 -3.52 -1.47 4.64
C VAL A 99 -2.25 -2.20 4.23
N GLY A 100 -1.35 -1.54 3.50
CA GLY A 100 -0.11 -2.14 3.00
C GLY A 100 0.83 -2.59 4.12
N ALA A 101 0.95 -1.79 5.19
CA ALA A 101 1.77 -2.14 6.35
C ALA A 101 1.21 -3.35 7.12
N ILE A 102 -0.09 -3.35 7.43
CA ILE A 102 -0.71 -4.45 8.18
C ILE A 102 -0.69 -5.74 7.35
N PHE A 103 -0.97 -5.66 6.04
CA PHE A 103 -0.95 -6.82 5.16
C PHE A 103 0.43 -7.47 5.11
N ALA A 104 1.47 -6.72 4.72
CA ALA A 104 2.82 -7.26 4.58
C ALA A 104 3.43 -7.67 5.94
N GLY A 105 3.11 -6.95 7.01
CA GLY A 105 3.54 -7.31 8.36
C GLY A 105 2.92 -8.62 8.82
N THR A 106 1.62 -8.79 8.60
CA THR A 106 0.90 -10.02 8.98
C THR A 106 1.37 -11.20 8.15
N GLU A 107 1.53 -11.02 6.84
CA GLU A 107 2.07 -12.05 5.95
C GLU A 107 3.46 -12.49 6.42
N CYS A 108 4.37 -11.54 6.68
CA CYS A 108 5.73 -11.88 7.14
C CYS A 108 5.74 -12.59 8.50
N CYS A 109 4.86 -12.19 9.44
CA CYS A 109 4.71 -12.90 10.72
C CYS A 109 4.20 -14.34 10.52
N ILE A 110 3.24 -14.55 9.61
CA ILE A 110 2.73 -15.89 9.30
C ILE A 110 3.80 -16.74 8.60
N GLU A 111 4.55 -16.18 7.66
CA GLU A 111 5.67 -16.83 7.00
C GLU A 111 6.73 -17.25 8.01
N GLY A 112 7.11 -16.34 8.92
CA GLY A 112 8.07 -16.62 9.98
C GLY A 112 7.62 -17.73 10.92
N PHE A 113 6.31 -17.88 11.17
CA PHE A 113 5.76 -18.92 12.04
C PHE A 113 5.57 -20.27 11.31
N ARG A 114 5.07 -20.28 10.06
CA ARG A 114 4.80 -21.51 9.29
C ARG A 114 5.99 -22.01 8.46
N ALA A 115 7.00 -21.19 8.24
CA ALA A 115 8.14 -21.46 7.36
C ALA A 115 7.74 -21.94 5.94
N LYS A 116 6.60 -21.48 5.44
CA LYS A 116 6.06 -21.76 4.09
C LYS A 116 5.54 -20.46 3.49
N ASN A 117 5.67 -20.27 2.16
CA ASN A 117 5.05 -19.18 1.40
C ASN A 117 4.01 -19.79 0.43
N ASP A 118 2.79 -19.92 0.92
CA ASP A 118 1.68 -20.50 0.16
C ASP A 118 0.53 -19.51 0.01
N LEU A 119 -0.35 -19.75 -0.97
CA LEU A 119 -1.54 -18.93 -1.27
C LEU A 119 -2.40 -18.68 -0.02
N MET A 120 -2.42 -19.64 0.91
CA MET A 120 -3.14 -19.52 2.17
C MET A 120 -2.59 -18.40 3.06
N ASN A 121 -1.29 -18.11 3.02
CA ASN A 121 -0.71 -17.04 3.84
C ASN A 121 -1.28 -15.67 3.46
N GLY A 122 -1.41 -15.40 2.15
CA GLY A 122 -2.04 -14.18 1.66
C GLY A 122 -3.52 -14.10 2.03
N VAL A 123 -4.24 -15.22 2.00
CA VAL A 123 -5.65 -15.29 2.44
C VAL A 123 -5.79 -14.99 3.94
N TRP A 124 -4.95 -15.59 4.78
CA TRP A 124 -4.96 -15.34 6.23
C TRP A 124 -4.54 -13.91 6.55
N ALA A 125 -3.49 -13.40 5.92
CA ALA A 125 -3.03 -12.02 6.06
C ALA A 125 -4.11 -11.03 5.60
N GLY A 126 -4.78 -11.32 4.48
CA GLY A 126 -5.92 -10.57 3.97
C GLY A 126 -7.07 -10.54 4.97
N CYS A 127 -7.51 -11.70 5.46
CA CYS A 127 -8.59 -11.78 6.46
C CYS A 127 -8.25 -10.98 7.72
N ILE A 128 -7.05 -11.16 8.28
CA ILE A 128 -6.62 -10.45 9.50
C ILE A 128 -6.57 -8.95 9.24
N THR A 129 -6.02 -8.51 8.11
CA THR A 129 -5.93 -7.09 7.75
C THR A 129 -7.32 -6.47 7.60
N GLY A 130 -8.20 -7.09 6.81
CA GLY A 130 -9.56 -6.61 6.58
C GLY A 130 -10.41 -6.63 7.84
N GLY A 131 -10.29 -7.68 8.65
CA GLY A 131 -10.98 -7.80 9.94
C GLY A 131 -10.50 -6.76 10.95
N ALA A 132 -9.18 -6.55 11.08
CA ALA A 132 -8.61 -5.57 12.01
C ALA A 132 -8.97 -4.13 11.63
N LEU A 133 -8.96 -3.81 10.33
CA LEU A 133 -9.33 -2.48 9.85
C LEU A 133 -10.82 -2.18 10.02
N ALA A 134 -11.69 -3.19 9.87
CA ALA A 134 -13.12 -3.03 10.01
C ALA A 134 -13.65 -3.28 11.44
N ALA A 135 -12.81 -3.77 12.35
CA ALA A 135 -13.19 -4.03 13.75
C ALA A 135 -13.84 -2.83 14.48
N PRO A 136 -13.38 -1.57 14.29
CA PRO A 136 -14.02 -0.41 14.93
C PRO A 136 -15.46 -0.15 14.44
N ALA A 137 -15.84 -0.67 13.28
CA ALA A 137 -17.19 -0.55 12.73
C ALA A 137 -18.14 -1.69 13.19
N GLY A 138 -17.66 -2.59 14.05
CA GLY A 138 -18.44 -3.68 14.66
C GLY A 138 -18.13 -5.07 14.07
N PRO A 139 -18.66 -6.14 14.69
CA PRO A 139 -18.31 -7.51 14.34
C PRO A 139 -18.78 -7.94 12.95
N GLN A 140 -19.93 -7.44 12.48
CA GLN A 140 -20.42 -7.71 11.13
C GLN A 140 -19.52 -7.08 10.07
N ALA A 141 -19.07 -5.84 10.30
CA ALA A 141 -18.13 -5.16 9.43
C ALA A 141 -16.77 -5.88 9.43
N ALA A 142 -16.30 -6.36 10.58
CA ALA A 142 -15.08 -7.17 10.67
C ALA A 142 -15.18 -8.48 9.89
N ALA A 143 -16.31 -9.19 9.97
CA ALA A 143 -16.54 -10.43 9.23
C ALA A 143 -16.55 -10.17 7.71
N LEU A 144 -17.28 -9.14 7.27
CA LEU A 144 -17.30 -8.72 5.86
C LEU A 144 -15.92 -8.25 5.38
N GLY A 145 -15.21 -7.49 6.20
CA GLY A 145 -13.85 -7.02 5.93
C GLY A 145 -12.86 -8.17 5.78
N CYS A 146 -12.90 -9.15 6.69
CA CYS A 146 -12.09 -10.37 6.58
C CYS A 146 -12.42 -11.11 5.29
N ALA A 147 -13.69 -11.40 5.01
CA ALA A 147 -14.09 -12.15 3.82
C ALA A 147 -13.68 -11.45 2.52
N GLY A 148 -13.90 -10.13 2.43
CA GLY A 148 -13.55 -9.34 1.26
C GLY A 148 -12.05 -9.28 1.01
N PHE A 149 -11.25 -8.98 2.03
CA PHE A 149 -9.78 -8.93 1.88
C PHE A 149 -9.18 -10.31 1.65
N ALA A 150 -9.71 -11.36 2.30
CA ALA A 150 -9.28 -12.74 2.06
C ALA A 150 -9.51 -13.17 0.60
N ALA A 151 -10.70 -12.87 0.06
CA ALA A 151 -11.04 -13.17 -1.33
C ALA A 151 -10.18 -12.36 -2.30
N PHE A 152 -9.97 -11.06 -2.04
CA PHE A 152 -9.12 -10.22 -2.86
C PHE A 152 -7.66 -10.71 -2.87
N SER A 153 -7.10 -11.05 -1.71
CA SER A 153 -5.76 -11.61 -1.61
C SER A 153 -5.64 -12.96 -2.31
N ALA A 154 -6.64 -13.84 -2.18
CA ALA A 154 -6.67 -15.10 -2.91
C ALA A 154 -6.62 -14.88 -4.43
N ALA A 155 -7.42 -13.94 -4.93
CA ALA A 155 -7.48 -13.64 -6.36
C ALA A 155 -6.16 -13.07 -6.90
N ILE A 156 -5.54 -12.13 -6.16
CA ILE A 156 -4.25 -11.54 -6.54
C ILE A 156 -3.14 -12.58 -6.49
N ASP A 157 -3.05 -13.39 -5.44
CA ASP A 157 -2.03 -14.43 -5.32
C ASP A 157 -2.20 -15.53 -6.39
N ALA A 158 -3.45 -15.91 -6.69
CA ALA A 158 -3.73 -16.84 -7.78
C ALA A 158 -3.34 -16.23 -9.14
N TYR A 159 -3.62 -14.94 -9.35
CA TYR A 159 -3.24 -14.23 -10.57
C TYR A 159 -1.73 -14.12 -10.73
N MET A 160 -0.97 -13.82 -9.66
CA MET A 160 0.49 -13.71 -9.72
C MET A 160 1.20 -15.06 -9.88
N ARG A 161 0.59 -16.15 -9.39
CA ARG A 161 1.14 -17.51 -9.46
C ARG A 161 0.77 -18.26 -10.74
N ARG A 162 -0.11 -17.72 -11.58
CA ARG A 162 -0.41 -18.34 -12.88
C ARG A 162 0.86 -18.30 -13.73
N PRO A 163 1.32 -19.43 -14.29
CA PRO A 163 2.38 -19.37 -15.29
C PRO A 163 1.88 -18.49 -16.43
N SER A 164 2.70 -17.55 -16.89
CA SER A 164 2.44 -16.85 -18.15
C SER A 164 2.54 -17.89 -19.27
N GLU A 165 1.40 -18.48 -19.64
CA GLU A 165 1.33 -19.25 -20.88
C GLU A 165 1.59 -18.30 -22.05
N LEU A 166 2.75 -18.50 -22.67
CA LEU A 166 3.10 -18.16 -24.06
C LEU A 166 3.21 -16.67 -24.43
N ASP A 167 4.47 -16.20 -24.48
CA ASP A 167 5.08 -15.60 -25.69
C ASP A 167 6.56 -16.02 -25.76
#